data_AF-A0A6V8II26-F1
#
_entry.id   AF-A0A6V8II26-F1
#
_cell.length_a   1.000
_cell.length_b   1.000
_cell.length_c   1.000
_cell.angle_alpha   90.00
_cell.angle_beta   90.00
_cell.angle_gamma   90.00
#
_symmetry.space_group_name_H-M   'P 1'
#
loop_
_entity.id
_entity.type
_entity.pdbx_description
1 polymer ?
#
loop_
_entity_poly.entity_id
_entity_poly.type
_entity_poly.pdbx_seq_one_letter_code
_entity_poly.pdbx_strand_id
1 'polypeptide(L)'
;MSMLPKEVRLADGRCLSLKEIDPADMLDLIEAAGSAVTGASAAAWLGYAEMICSVTAIDSVPVQMPGTKEEIRDLARRIGKIGIAALYPCFHQENDEDMVVSTAKN
;
A
#
# COMPACT_ATOMS: atom_id res chain seq x y z
N MET A 1 9.49 5.53 13.48
CA MET A 1 9.51 4.15 12.95
C MET A 1 8.05 3.76 12.80
N SER A 2 7.50 3.77 11.58
CA SER A 2 6.13 3.29 11.38
C SER A 2 6.09 1.84 11.80
N MET A 3 5.26 1.48 12.76
CA MET A 3 5.21 0.11 13.26
C MET A 3 4.30 -0.70 12.34
N LEU A 4 4.74 -0.94 11.10
CA LEU A 4 3.95 -1.70 10.13
C LEU A 4 3.72 -3.10 10.71
N PRO A 5 2.46 -3.54 10.87
CA PRO A 5 2.18 -4.86 11.41
C PRO A 5 2.68 -5.93 10.43
N LYS A 6 3.25 -7.01 10.97
CA LYS A 6 3.71 -8.15 10.13
C LYS A 6 2.56 -8.84 9.41
N GLU A 7 1.37 -8.81 10.00
CA GLU A 7 0.17 -9.45 9.46
C GLU A 7 -1.08 -8.61 9.72
N VAL A 8 -2.02 -8.65 8.78
CA VAL A 8 -3.34 -8.04 8.89
C VAL A 8 -4.40 -9.08 8.59
N ARG A 9 -5.30 -9.32 9.56
CA ARG A 9 -6.45 -10.20 9.38
C ARG A 9 -7.62 -9.44 8.79
N LEU A 10 -8.19 -9.98 7.73
CA LEU A 10 -9.32 -9.40 7.01
C LEU A 10 -10.65 -9.87 7.61
N ALA A 11 -11.70 -9.07 7.41
CA ALA A 11 -13.06 -9.41 7.86
C ALA A 11 -13.66 -10.62 7.14
N ASP A 12 -13.12 -10.98 5.96
CA ASP A 12 -13.50 -12.16 5.18
C ASP A 12 -12.76 -13.44 5.62
N GLY A 13 -11.92 -13.35 6.67
CA GLY A 13 -11.16 -14.47 7.23
C GLY A 13 -9.78 -14.67 6.61
N ARG A 14 -9.43 -13.95 5.54
CA ARG A 14 -8.09 -14.03 4.95
C ARG A 14 -7.03 -13.31 5.80
N CYS A 15 -5.77 -13.65 5.61
CA CYS A 15 -4.63 -12.99 6.25
C CYS A 15 -3.66 -12.44 5.19
N LEU A 16 -3.22 -11.20 5.37
CA LEU A 16 -2.16 -10.58 4.57
C LEU A 16 -0.87 -10.51 5.39
N SER A 17 0.24 -11.03 4.88
CA SER A 17 1.56 -10.81 5.47
C SER A 17 2.23 -9.60 4.82
N LEU A 18 2.80 -8.70 5.62
CA LEU A 18 3.36 -7.44 5.16
C LEU A 18 4.87 -7.35 5.40
N LYS A 19 5.57 -6.63 4.53
CA LYS A 19 6.93 -6.13 4.74
C LYS A 19 6.96 -4.62 4.53
N GLU A 20 7.87 -3.94 5.21
CA GLU A 20 8.22 -2.56 4.83
C GLU A 20 8.85 -2.56 3.43
N ILE A 21 8.51 -1.55 2.64
CA ILE A 21 9.12 -1.29 1.35
C ILE A 21 10.39 -0.47 1.61
N ASP A 22 11.54 -1.04 1.28
CA ASP A 22 12.81 -0.35 1.45
C ASP A 22 13.12 0.60 0.27
N PRO A 23 14.16 1.44 0.36
CA PRO A 23 14.50 2.35 -0.73
C PRO A 23 14.85 1.66 -2.07
N ALA A 24 15.35 0.42 -2.04
CA ALA A 24 15.62 -0.33 -3.27
C ALA A 24 14.31 -0.86 -3.87
N ASP A 25 13.43 -1.42 -3.05
CA ASP A 25 12.08 -1.82 -3.47
C ASP A 25 11.30 -0.62 -4.07
N MET A 26 11.50 0.60 -3.54
CA MET A 26 10.89 1.82 -4.11
C MET A 26 11.43 2.16 -5.50
N LEU A 27 12.72 1.94 -5.78
CA LEU A 27 13.28 2.16 -7.12
C LEU A 27 12.70 1.16 -8.11
N ASP A 28 12.63 -0.11 -7.71
CA ASP A 28 12.01 -1.17 -8.51
C ASP A 28 10.52 -0.85 -8.77
N LEU A 29 9.82 -0.33 -7.77
CA LEU A 29 8.43 0.10 -7.89
C LEU A 29 8.26 1.27 -8.87
N ILE A 30 9.14 2.28 -8.81
CA ILE A 30 9.14 3.41 -9.75
C ILE A 30 9.37 2.92 -11.18
N GLU A 31 10.27 1.96 -11.38
CA GLU A 31 10.50 1.34 -12.68
C GLU A 31 9.26 0.57 -13.15
N ALA A 32 8.68 -0.28 -12.30
CA ALA A 32 7.49 -1.06 -12.58
C ALA A 32 6.28 -0.17 -12.95
N ALA A 33 6.15 0.99 -12.31
CA ALA A 33 5.09 1.96 -12.57
C ALA A 33 5.12 2.55 -13.99
N GLY A 34 6.33 2.67 -14.56
CA GLY A 34 6.56 3.25 -15.88
C GLY A 34 5.90 4.63 -16.03
N SER A 35 5.06 4.79 -17.05
CA SER A 35 4.40 6.09 -17.30
C SER A 35 3.42 6.56 -16.22
N ALA A 36 3.09 5.74 -15.23
CA ALA A 36 2.22 6.17 -14.12
C ALA A 36 2.90 7.24 -13.22
N VAL A 37 4.23 7.32 -13.20
CA VAL A 37 4.98 8.27 -12.36
C VAL A 37 5.22 9.63 -13.00
N THR A 38 4.75 9.88 -14.23
CA THR A 38 4.99 11.15 -14.94
C THR A 38 3.80 12.11 -14.91
N GLY A 39 2.65 11.69 -14.36
CA GLY A 39 1.43 12.51 -14.32
C GLY A 39 1.22 13.26 -13.00
N ALA A 40 0.23 14.17 -12.98
CA ALA A 40 -0.16 14.91 -11.77
C ALA A 40 -0.58 14.01 -10.59
N SER A 41 -0.92 12.74 -10.88
CA SER A 41 -1.29 11.73 -9.87
C SER A 41 -0.15 10.80 -9.50
N ALA A 42 1.10 11.07 -9.91
CA ALA A 42 2.25 10.20 -9.68
C ALA A 42 2.45 9.86 -8.19
N ALA A 43 2.39 10.87 -7.31
CA ALA A 43 2.53 10.67 -5.87
C ALA A 43 1.42 9.79 -5.29
N ALA A 44 0.16 10.03 -5.67
CA ALA A 44 -0.98 9.25 -5.22
C ALA A 44 -0.89 7.80 -5.73
N TRP A 45 -0.44 7.62 -6.97
CA TRP A 45 -0.23 6.30 -7.55
C TRP A 45 0.86 5.53 -6.81
N LEU A 46 2.02 6.16 -6.55
CA LEU A 46 3.15 5.54 -5.86
C LEU A 46 2.80 5.16 -4.43
N GLY A 47 2.17 6.05 -3.65
CA GLY A 47 1.77 5.72 -2.28
C GLY A 47 0.76 4.57 -2.23
N TYR A 48 -0.16 4.51 -3.20
CA TYR A 48 -1.10 3.39 -3.30
C TYR A 48 -0.41 2.08 -3.71
N ALA A 49 0.56 2.16 -4.63
CA ALA A 49 1.32 1.00 -5.08
C ALA A 49 2.29 0.47 -4.02
N GLU A 50 2.92 1.35 -3.25
CA GLU A 50 3.77 1.00 -2.09
C GLU A 50 2.97 0.16 -1.07
N MET A 51 1.78 0.64 -0.69
CA MET A 51 0.87 -0.08 0.18
C MET A 51 0.51 -1.47 -0.38
N ILE A 52 0.21 -1.58 -1.68
CA ILE A 52 -0.10 -2.85 -2.34
C ILE A 52 1.11 -3.79 -2.32
N CYS A 53 2.28 -3.30 -2.69
CA CYS A 53 3.50 -4.08 -2.84
C CYS A 53 4.10 -4.50 -1.49
N SER A 54 3.69 -3.88 -0.39
CA SER A 54 4.04 -4.33 0.96
C SER A 54 3.54 -5.77 1.25
N VAL A 55 2.53 -6.24 0.53
CA VAL A 55 1.93 -7.58 0.74
C VAL A 55 2.86 -8.66 0.16
N THR A 56 3.39 -9.50 1.05
CA THR A 56 4.31 -10.60 0.71
C THR A 56 3.64 -11.97 0.69
N ALA A 57 2.47 -12.11 1.32
CA ALA A 57 1.68 -13.34 1.26
C ALA A 57 0.18 -13.05 1.47
N ILE A 58 -0.66 -13.90 0.89
CA ILE A 58 -2.11 -13.96 1.13
C ILE A 58 -2.43 -15.38 1.59
N ASP A 59 -2.98 -15.55 2.78
CA ASP A 59 -3.29 -16.85 3.38
C ASP A 59 -2.07 -17.79 3.42
N SER A 60 -0.92 -17.24 3.82
CA SER A 60 0.39 -17.91 3.84
C SER A 60 0.92 -18.35 2.46
N VAL A 61 0.23 -18.03 1.37
CA VAL A 61 0.72 -18.24 0.00
C VAL A 61 1.56 -17.03 -0.41
N PRO A 62 2.87 -17.20 -0.66
CA PRO A 62 3.74 -16.10 -1.04
C PRO A 62 3.27 -15.40 -2.32
N VAL A 63 3.44 -14.09 -2.33
CA VAL A 63 3.24 -13.25 -3.51
C VAL A 63 4.59 -12.68 -3.93
N GLN A 64 4.88 -12.76 -5.22
CA GLN A 64 6.08 -12.14 -5.79
C GLN A 64 5.88 -10.62 -5.84
N MET A 65 6.97 -9.89 -5.60
CA MET A 65 6.99 -8.43 -5.81
C MET A 65 6.65 -8.14 -7.28
N PRO A 66 5.65 -7.30 -7.57
CA PRO A 66 5.31 -6.93 -8.94
C PRO A 66 6.47 -6.20 -9.64
N GLY A 67 6.80 -6.59 -10.86
CA GLY A 67 7.78 -5.94 -11.73
C GLY A 67 7.16 -5.04 -12.81
N THR A 68 5.84 -5.04 -12.94
CA THR A 68 5.12 -4.18 -13.90
C THR A 68 3.86 -3.57 -13.30
N LYS A 69 3.43 -2.44 -13.88
CA LYS A 69 2.17 -1.76 -13.56
C LYS A 69 0.95 -2.70 -13.64
N GLU A 70 0.93 -3.62 -14.60
CA GLU A 70 -0.14 -4.59 -14.77
C GLU A 70 -0.16 -5.61 -13.61
N GLU A 71 1.00 -6.12 -13.20
CA GLU A 71 1.12 -7.02 -12.04
C GLU A 71 0.74 -6.35 -10.72
N ILE A 72 1.03 -5.05 -10.54
CA ILE A 72 0.58 -4.28 -9.38
C ILE A 72 -0.96 -4.24 -9.34
N ARG A 73 -1.60 -4.03 -10.49
CA ARG A 73 -3.06 -4.05 -10.57
C ARG A 73 -3.63 -5.44 -10.30
N ASP A 74 -2.97 -6.49 -10.76
CA ASP A 74 -3.38 -7.87 -10.48
C ASP A 74 -3.25 -8.21 -9.00
N LEU A 75 -2.18 -7.78 -8.35
CA LEU A 75 -2.03 -7.90 -6.90
C LEU A 75 -3.14 -7.13 -6.17
N ALA A 76 -3.42 -5.88 -6.57
CA ALA A 76 -4.51 -5.09 -6.00
C ALA A 76 -5.87 -5.79 -6.13
N ARG A 77 -6.14 -6.45 -7.27
CA ARG A 77 -7.35 -7.25 -7.49
C ARG A 77 -7.42 -8.46 -6.56
N ARG A 78 -6.29 -9.15 -6.34
CA ARG A 78 -6.21 -10.32 -5.43
C ARG A 78 -6.40 -9.92 -3.96
N ILE A 79 -5.81 -8.80 -3.54
CA ILE A 79 -6.05 -8.21 -2.21
C ILE A 79 -7.53 -7.85 -2.07
N GLY A 80 -8.09 -7.19 -3.09
CA GLY A 80 -9.49 -6.80 -3.14
C GLY A 80 -9.82 -5.64 -2.20
N LYS A 81 -11.07 -5.15 -2.29
CA LYS A 81 -11.50 -3.94 -1.56
C LYS A 81 -11.39 -4.08 -0.03
N ILE A 82 -11.74 -5.25 0.50
CA ILE A 82 -11.64 -5.53 1.95
C ILE A 82 -10.17 -5.45 2.40
N GLY A 83 -9.26 -6.04 1.62
CA GLY A 83 -7.84 -6.01 1.93
C GLY A 83 -7.27 -4.59 1.87
N ILE A 84 -7.57 -3.83 0.81
CA ILE A 84 -7.15 -2.43 0.70
C ILE A 84 -7.65 -1.60 1.89
N ALA A 85 -8.92 -1.74 2.27
CA ALA A 85 -9.49 -1.01 3.40
C ALA A 85 -8.79 -1.37 4.73
N ALA A 86 -8.35 -2.62 4.90
CA ALA A 86 -7.60 -3.06 6.07
C ALA A 86 -6.13 -2.59 6.05
N LEU A 87 -5.54 -2.43 4.87
CA LEU A 87 -4.18 -1.91 4.71
C LEU A 87 -4.11 -0.39 4.92
N TYR A 88 -5.12 0.36 4.48
CA TYR A 88 -5.08 1.82 4.46
C TYR A 88 -4.66 2.47 5.80
N PRO A 89 -5.22 2.06 6.96
CA PRO A 89 -4.79 2.59 8.25
C PRO A 89 -3.33 2.28 8.55
N CYS A 90 -2.73 1.20 8.06
CA CYS A 90 -1.34 0.85 8.36
C CYS A 90 -0.32 1.82 7.74
N PHE A 91 -0.71 2.54 6.68
CA PHE A 91 0.17 3.43 5.91
C PHE A 91 -0.17 4.92 6.08
N HIS A 92 -1.33 5.25 6.64
CA HIS A 92 -1.84 6.63 6.71
C HIS A 92 -2.15 7.08 8.15
N GLN A 93 -1.48 6.50 9.18
CA GLN A 93 -1.74 6.84 10.59
C GLN A 93 -1.40 8.29 10.99
N GLU A 94 -0.67 9.04 10.16
CA GLU A 94 -0.07 10.33 10.56
C GLU A 94 -0.76 11.60 9.97
N ASN A 95 -2.04 11.56 9.55
CA ASN A 95 -2.69 12.77 9.01
C ASN A 95 -4.01 13.21 9.68
N ASP A 96 -4.51 12.52 10.71
CA ASP A 96 -5.76 12.95 11.37
C ASP A 96 -5.55 13.99 12.49
N GLU A 97 -4.33 14.22 12.99
CA GLU A 97 -4.09 15.26 14.02
C GLU A 97 -4.04 16.70 13.45
N ASP A 98 -3.65 16.89 12.18
CA ASP A 98 -3.54 18.24 11.59
C ASP A 98 -4.85 18.80 11.00
N MET A 99 -5.87 17.95 10.76
CA MET A 99 -7.18 18.42 10.26
C MET A 99 -8.11 18.95 11.36
N VAL A 100 -7.88 18.62 12.63
CA VAL A 100 -8.76 19.05 13.74
C VAL A 100 -8.39 20.46 14.24
N VAL A 101 -7.16 20.93 14.01
CA VAL A 101 -6.72 22.25 14.50
C VAL A 101 -7.14 23.41 13.59
N SER A 102 -7.45 23.14 12.32
CA SER A 102 -7.80 24.20 11.35
C SER A 102 -9.27 24.65 11.35
N THR A 103 -10.17 23.93 12.04
CA THR A 103 -11.60 24.27 12.10
C THR A 103 -12.02 24.99 13.39
N ALA A 104 -11.12 25.17 14.36
CA ALA A 104 -11.41 25.83 15.64
C ALA A 104 -11.10 27.34 15.67
N LYS A 105 -10.79 27.96 14.52
CA LYS A 105 -10.56 29.41 14.42
C LYS A 105 -11.36 30.00 13.25
N ASN A 106 -12.66 30.15 13.42
CA ASN A 106 -13.43 31.21 12.78
C ASN A 106 -14.68 31.55 13.58
#